data_AF-A0A0C9UMK0-F1
#
_entry.id   AF-A0A0C9UMK0-F1
#
_cell.length_a   1.000
_cell.length_b   1.000
_cell.length_c   1.000
_cell.angle_alpha   90.00
_cell.angle_beta   90.00
_cell.angle_gamma   90.00
#
_symmetry.space_group_name_H-M   'P 1'
#
loop_
_entity.id
_entity.type
_entity.pdbx_description
1 polymer ?
#
loop_
_entity_poly.entity_id
_entity_poly.type
_entity_poly.pdbx_seq_one_letter_code
_entity_poly.pdbx_strand_id
1 'polypeptide(L)'
;SHIIIKKTSPTVWLPTLTIVWGITSACQGLVTDKAGFYAVRFFLGAIEAGLFPGVIYVFSMYYTCTQQSIHVGFFISGAVLVGAFGGILTYVLGLIN
;
A
#
# COMPACT_ATOMS: atom_id res chain seq x y z
N SER A 1 17.54 27.17 7.75
CA SER A 1 16.70 26.87 6.57
C SER A 1 15.67 25.78 6.89
N HIS A 2 14.74 26.07 7.80
CA HIS A 2 13.90 25.07 8.48
C HIS A 2 12.44 25.55 8.50
N ILE A 3 11.80 25.73 7.34
CA ILE A 3 10.40 26.25 7.31
C ILE A 3 9.51 25.45 6.35
N ILE A 4 10.06 24.84 5.30
CA ILE A 4 9.27 24.09 4.30
C ILE A 4 8.76 22.73 4.82
N ILE A 5 9.40 22.19 5.86
CA ILE A 5 9.03 20.93 6.54
C ILE A 5 7.94 21.09 7.62
N LYS A 6 7.32 22.27 7.78
CA LYS A 6 6.30 22.49 8.83
C LYS A 6 4.85 22.37 8.38
N LYS A 7 4.56 22.15 7.08
CA LYS A 7 3.19 22.37 6.57
C LYS A 7 2.75 21.45 5.43
N THR A 8 3.02 20.16 5.54
CA THR A 8 2.18 19.15 4.89
C THR A 8 1.88 18.11 5.95
N SER A 9 0.72 18.23 6.60
CA SER A 9 0.30 17.34 7.68
C SER A 9 0.30 15.89 7.16
N PRO A 10 1.28 15.05 7.59
CA PRO A 10 1.38 13.67 7.13
C PRO A 10 0.17 12.84 7.61
N THR A 11 -0.49 13.32 8.67
CA THR A 11 -1.72 12.78 9.25
C THR A 11 -2.88 12.68 8.25
N VAL A 12 -2.91 13.52 7.21
CA VAL A 12 -4.02 13.50 6.24
C VAL A 12 -3.70 12.64 5.02
N TRP A 13 -2.42 12.50 4.66
CA TRP A 13 -1.98 11.79 3.46
C TRP A 13 -2.09 10.27 3.57
N LEU A 14 -1.76 9.70 4.73
CA LEU A 14 -1.89 8.28 4.98
C LEU A 14 -3.36 7.79 4.89
N PRO A 15 -4.33 8.43 5.58
CA PRO A 15 -5.73 8.00 5.50
C PRO A 15 -6.35 8.23 4.13
N THR A 16 -6.00 9.29 3.38
CA THR A 16 -6.50 9.43 1.99
C THR A 16 -5.99 8.32 1.09
N LEU A 17 -4.72 7.92 1.21
CA LEU A 17 -4.17 6.78 0.47
C LEU A 17 -4.88 5.47 0.84
N THR A 18 -5.11 5.21 2.13
CA THR A 18 -5.82 4.00 2.58
C THR A 18 -7.28 3.98 2.12
N ILE A 19 -7.97 5.13 2.12
CA ILE A 19 -9.34 5.26 1.62
C ILE A 19 -9.39 4.99 0.11
N VAL A 20 -8.52 5.61 -0.67
CA VAL A 20 -8.43 5.42 -2.12
C VAL A 20 -8.11 3.97 -2.48
N TRP A 21 -7.17 3.34 -1.76
CA TRP A 21 -6.85 1.93 -1.93
C TRP A 21 -8.03 1.02 -1.57
N GLY A 22 -8.72 1.29 -0.46
CA GLY A 22 -9.90 0.52 -0.02
C GLY A 22 -11.07 0.62 -1.01
N ILE A 23 -11.36 1.81 -1.54
CA ILE A 23 -12.39 2.01 -2.58
C ILE A 23 -12.05 1.19 -3.82
N THR A 24 -10.79 1.23 -4.27
CA THR A 24 -10.35 0.49 -5.47
C THR A 24 -10.43 -1.02 -5.27
N SER A 25 -10.08 -1.51 -4.08
CA SER A 25 -10.21 -2.92 -3.69
C SER A 25 -11.67 -3.39 -3.66
N ALA A 26 -12.58 -2.58 -3.10
CA ALA A 26 -14.02 -2.88 -3.11
C ALA A 26 -14.59 -2.91 -4.54
N CYS A 27 -14.18 -1.97 -5.41
CA CYS A 27 -14.55 -1.97 -6.82
C CYS A 27 -14.03 -3.20 -7.57
N GLN A 28 -12.82 -3.70 -7.25
CA GLN A 28 -12.26 -4.91 -7.86
C GLN A 28 -13.13 -6.15 -7.60
N GLY A 29 -13.72 -6.27 -6.40
CA GLY A 29 -14.56 -7.42 -6.03
C GLY A 29 -15.98 -7.40 -6.62
N LEU A 30 -16.49 -6.22 -6.99
CA LEU A 30 -17.85 -6.05 -7.54
C LEU A 30 -17.90 -6.08 -9.07
N VAL A 31 -16.74 -5.91 -9.73
CA VAL A 31 -16.69 -5.83 -11.20
C VAL A 31 -16.73 -7.23 -11.82
N THR A 32 -17.78 -7.50 -12.59
CA THR A 32 -17.96 -8.73 -13.38
C THR A 32 -17.64 -8.50 -14.87
N ASP A 33 -17.45 -7.24 -15.25
CA ASP A 33 -17.19 -6.81 -16.63
C ASP A 33 -15.69 -6.81 -16.97
N LYS A 34 -15.33 -7.34 -18.15
CA LYS A 34 -13.92 -7.44 -18.58
C LYS A 34 -13.26 -6.07 -18.69
N ALA A 35 -13.97 -5.08 -19.24
CA ALA A 35 -13.47 -3.71 -19.38
C ALA A 35 -13.28 -3.03 -18.01
N GLY A 36 -14.21 -3.26 -17.08
CA GLY A 36 -14.12 -2.74 -15.72
C GLY A 36 -12.95 -3.33 -14.92
N PHE A 37 -12.63 -4.61 -15.14
CA PHE A 37 -11.48 -5.25 -14.50
C PHE A 37 -10.13 -4.60 -14.90
N TYR A 38 -9.96 -4.27 -16.19
CA TYR A 38 -8.75 -3.58 -16.66
C TYR A 38 -8.66 -2.14 -16.14
N ALA A 39 -9.79 -1.43 -16.07
CA ALA A 39 -9.82 -0.07 -15.53
C ALA A 39 -9.41 -0.06 -14.04
N VAL A 40 -10.00 -0.94 -13.22
CA VAL A 40 -9.64 -1.06 -11.80
C VAL A 40 -8.15 -1.40 -11.63
N ARG A 41 -7.59 -2.26 -12.48
CA ARG A 41 -6.15 -2.56 -12.46
C ARG A 41 -5.25 -1.37 -12.76
N PHE A 42 -5.66 -0.52 -13.70
CA PHE A 42 -4.92 0.71 -14.00
C PHE A 42 -4.92 1.66 -12.79
N PHE A 43 -6.08 1.87 -12.17
CA PHE A 43 -6.17 2.69 -10.96
C PHE A 43 -5.39 2.10 -9.80
N LEU A 44 -5.47 0.78 -9.59
CA LEU A 44 -4.72 0.09 -8.54
C LEU A 44 -3.21 0.28 -8.71
N GLY A 45 -2.69 0.12 -9.93
CA GLY A 45 -1.28 0.35 -10.23
C GLY A 45 -0.85 1.81 -10.04
N ALA A 46 -1.69 2.77 -10.42
CA ALA A 46 -1.43 4.20 -10.17
C ALA A 46 -1.37 4.50 -8.66
N ILE A 47 -2.19 3.82 -7.85
CA ILE A 47 -2.20 3.97 -6.39
C ILE A 47 -0.97 3.31 -5.76
N GLU A 48 -0.58 2.10 -6.19
CA GLU A 48 0.63 1.42 -5.70
C GLU A 48 1.90 2.23 -5.98
N ALA A 49 1.98 2.87 -7.16
CA ALA A 49 3.09 3.76 -7.51
C ALA A 49 3.18 4.99 -6.60
N GLY A 50 2.04 5.47 -6.06
CA GLY A 50 1.98 6.55 -5.07
C GLY A 50 2.18 6.11 -3.62
N LEU A 51 1.96 4.84 -3.31
CA LEU A 51 1.99 4.30 -1.96
C LEU A 51 3.43 4.19 -1.41
N PHE A 52 4.37 3.75 -2.24
CA PHE A 52 5.79 3.67 -1.87
C PHE A 52 6.41 5.04 -1.50
N PRO A 53 6.34 6.08 -2.36
CA PRO A 53 6.83 7.41 -2.01
C PRO A 53 6.02 8.06 -0.88
N GLY A 54 4.71 7.78 -0.78
CA GLY A 54 3.86 8.28 0.30
C GLY A 54 4.26 7.73 1.68
N VAL A 55 4.55 6.43 1.77
CA VAL A 55 5.03 5.79 3.00
C VAL A 55 6.43 6.29 3.38
N ILE A 56 7.34 6.39 2.41
CA ILE A 56 8.70 6.89 2.66
C ILE A 56 8.68 8.36 3.12
N TYR A 57 7.81 9.19 2.54
CA TYR A 57 7.64 10.59 2.94
C TYR A 57 7.14 10.72 4.39
N VAL A 58 6.17 9.90 4.79
CA VAL A 58 5.66 9.86 6.16
C VAL A 58 6.75 9.39 7.14
N PHE A 59 7.50 8.34 6.78
CA PHE A 59 8.60 7.83 7.59
C PHE A 59 9.74 8.86 7.76
N SER A 60 10.11 9.56 6.69
CA SER A 60 11.18 10.57 6.69
C SER A 60 10.86 11.80 7.53
N MET A 61 9.59 12.05 7.85
CA MET A 61 9.15 13.24 8.58
C MET A 61 8.95 12.98 10.09
N TYR A 62 8.70 11.72 10.48
CA TYR A 62 8.50 11.33 11.87
C TYR A 62 9.75 10.76 12.55
N TYR A 63 10.76 10.26 11.81
CA TYR A 63 11.89 9.52 12.40
C TYR A 63 13.28 9.93 11.88
N THR A 64 14.25 10.01 12.79
CA THR A 64 15.68 10.17 12.48
C THR A 64 16.19 8.96 11.70
N CYS A 65 17.13 9.13 10.75
CA CYS A 65 17.61 8.11 9.80
C CYS A 65 17.92 6.74 10.42
N THR A 66 18.45 6.70 11.66
CA THR A 66 18.77 5.47 12.38
C THR A 66 17.52 4.67 12.82
N GLN A 67 16.41 5.32 13.18
CA GLN A 67 15.19 4.63 13.62
C GLN A 67 14.25 4.26 12.46
N GLN A 68 14.35 4.97 11.33
CA GLN A 68 13.56 4.71 10.13
C GLN A 68 13.83 3.31 9.55
N SER A 69 15.10 2.89 9.51
CA SER A 69 15.49 1.60 8.92
C SER A 69 14.91 0.39 9.65
N ILE A 70 14.77 0.45 10.98
CA ILE A 70 14.24 -0.66 11.78
C ILE A 70 12.73 -0.84 11.52
N HIS A 71 11.99 0.26 11.49
CA HIS A 71 10.54 0.22 11.24
C HIS A 71 10.20 -0.17 9.80
N VAL A 72 10.96 0.33 8.82
CA VAL A 72 10.84 -0.11 7.42
C VAL A 72 11.19 -1.59 7.28
N GLY A 73 12.21 -2.08 8.00
CA GLY A 73 12.52 -3.50 8.06
C GLY A 73 11.35 -4.35 8.57
N PHE A 74 10.62 -3.86 9.58
CA PHE A 74 9.42 -4.53 10.09
C PHE A 74 8.29 -4.54 9.05
N PHE A 75 8.08 -3.42 8.34
CA PHE A 75 7.09 -3.31 7.26
C PHE A 75 7.37 -4.29 6.11
N ILE A 76 8.62 -4.35 5.65
CA ILE A 76 9.03 -5.27 4.58
C ILE A 76 8.93 -6.73 5.02
N SER A 77 9.29 -7.03 6.27
CA SER A 77 9.11 -8.37 6.84
C SER A 77 7.64 -8.78 6.86
N GLY A 78 6.74 -7.84 7.20
CA GLY A 78 5.30 -8.03 7.10
C GLY A 78 4.83 -8.28 5.66
N ALA A 79 5.35 -7.52 4.68
CA ALA A 79 5.02 -7.71 3.27
C ALA A 79 5.43 -9.10 2.76
N VAL A 80 6.61 -9.59 3.17
CA VAL A 80 7.08 -10.94 2.83
C VAL A 80 6.20 -12.02 3.48
N LEU A 81 5.81 -11.83 4.75
CA LEU A 81 4.89 -12.73 5.44
C LEU A 81 3.56 -12.81 4.68
N VAL A 82 2.93 -11.67 4.36
CA VAL A 82 1.67 -11.64 3.60
C VAL A 82 1.82 -12.35 2.24
N GLY A 83 2.94 -12.14 1.53
CA GLY A 83 3.23 -12.84 0.28
C GLY A 83 3.34 -14.36 0.44
N ALA A 84 4.00 -14.83 1.50
CA ALA A 84 4.10 -16.25 1.81
C ALA A 84 2.72 -16.87 2.11
N PHE A 85 1.89 -16.19 2.91
CA PHE A 85 0.52 -16.64 3.20
C PHE A 85 -0.36 -16.67 1.95
N GLY A 86 -0.25 -15.68 1.04
CA GLY A 86 -0.99 -15.68 -0.22
C GLY A 86 -0.65 -16.87 -1.13
N GLY A 87 0.63 -17.22 -1.21
CA GLY A 87 1.09 -18.39 -1.96
C GLY A 87 0.58 -19.70 -1.36
N ILE A 88 0.63 -19.84 -0.03
CA ILE A 88 0.12 -21.01 0.68
C ILE A 88 -1.39 -21.16 0.50
N LEU A 89 -2.15 -20.06 0.62
CA LEU A 89 -3.60 -20.09 0.44
C LEU A 89 -3.99 -20.53 -0.97
N THR A 90 -3.26 -20.05 -1.98
CA THR A 90 -3.49 -20.43 -3.38
C THR A 90 -3.19 -21.92 -3.62
N TYR A 91 -2.11 -22.43 -3.03
CA TYR A 91 -1.77 -23.85 -3.09
C TYR A 91 -2.85 -24.74 -2.46
N VAL A 92 -3.38 -24.34 -1.30
CA VAL A 92 -4.47 -25.05 -0.63
C VAL A 92 -5.73 -25.04 -1.50
N LEU A 93 -6.13 -23.88 -2.05
CA LEU A 93 -7.29 -23.76 -2.94
C LEU A 93 -7.17 -24.59 -4.22
N GLY A 94 -5.96 -24.74 -4.76
CA GLY A 94 -5.71 -25.59 -5.93
C GLY A 94 -5.76 -27.09 -5.64
N LEU A 95 -5.63 -27.51 -4.38
CA LEU A 95 -5.67 -28.92 -3.98
C LEU A 95 -7.11 -29.43 -3.74
N ILE A 96 -8.05 -28.51 -3.48
CA ILE A 96 -9.48 -28.79 -3.27
C ILE A 96 -10.31 -28.77 -4.57
N ASN A 97 -9.72 -28.37 -5.71
CA ASN A 97 -10.36 -28.34 -7.03
C ASN A 97 -9.82 -29.44 -7.94
#